data_AF-A0A4D9DN73-F1
#
_entry.id   AF-A0A4D9DN73-F1
#
_cell.length_a   1.000
_cell.length_b   1.000
_cell.length_c   1.000
_cell.angle_alpha   90.00
_cell.angle_beta   90.00
_cell.angle_gamma   90.00
#
_symmetry.space_group_name_H-M   'P 1'
#
loop_
_entity.id
_entity.type
_entity.pdbx_description
1 polymer ?
#
loop_
_entity_poly.entity_id
_entity_poly.type
_entity_poly.pdbx_seq_one_letter_code
_entity_poly.pdbx_strand_id
1 'polypeptide(L)'
;MSARSLCAAGLCPLALTPHIRLRVRAEFCQHEPVLRQNVLSNKQHRLERQFDIFGQSNTILKSRDLGSIICDIKFSELSYLDAFWSDYMNGSLLEALKGVFLTESLKDAVGQEAIRLLVNVDEDDYEEGRRLLLESLGPQ
;
A
#
# COMPACT_ATOMS: atom_id res chain seq x y z
N MET A 1 -41.96 28.58 -11.68
CA MET A 1 -40.57 28.22 -11.99
C MET A 1 -40.18 27.08 -11.06
N SER A 2 -40.18 25.84 -11.57
CA SER A 2 -40.11 24.62 -10.76
C SER A 2 -38.73 23.98 -10.87
N ALA A 3 -38.02 23.88 -9.74
CA ALA A 3 -36.74 23.20 -9.58
C ALA A 3 -36.89 21.67 -9.59
N ARG A 4 -37.43 21.12 -10.69
CA ARG A 4 -37.66 19.67 -10.85
C ARG A 4 -37.09 19.08 -12.14
N SER A 5 -36.13 19.75 -12.78
CA SER A 5 -35.61 19.30 -14.09
C SER A 5 -34.09 19.31 -14.21
N LEU A 6 -33.36 18.90 -13.15
CA LEU A 6 -31.91 18.71 -13.23
C LEU A 6 -31.41 17.37 -12.64
N CYS A 7 -32.29 16.47 -12.21
CA CYS A 7 -31.91 15.11 -11.79
C CYS A 7 -31.86 14.10 -12.96
N ALA A 8 -31.74 14.56 -14.20
CA ALA A 8 -31.63 13.72 -15.40
C ALA A 8 -30.18 13.70 -15.94
N ALA A 9 -29.21 13.48 -15.06
CA ALA A 9 -27.87 12.98 -15.36
C ALA A 9 -27.25 12.61 -14.01
N GLY A 10 -27.00 11.32 -13.79
CA GLY A 10 -26.55 10.75 -12.52
C GLY A 10 -25.13 11.14 -12.11
N LEU A 11 -24.87 12.43 -11.92
CA LEU A 11 -23.58 12.96 -11.47
C LEU A 11 -23.78 13.56 -10.09
N CYS A 12 -23.65 12.73 -9.06
CA CYS A 12 -23.29 13.24 -7.74
C CYS A 12 -21.93 13.95 -7.89
N PRO A 13 -21.80 15.26 -7.54
CA PRO A 13 -20.55 16.00 -7.67
C PRO A 13 -19.38 15.45 -6.83
N LEU A 14 -19.65 14.48 -5.96
CA LEU A 14 -18.66 13.79 -5.13
C LEU A 14 -18.13 12.48 -5.74
N ALA A 15 -18.67 12.04 -6.89
CA ALA A 15 -18.36 10.75 -7.50
C ALA A 15 -17.33 10.78 -8.65
N LEU A 16 -16.77 11.95 -8.99
CA LEU A 16 -15.94 12.10 -10.21
C LEU A 16 -14.46 12.37 -9.98
N THR A 17 -13.99 12.43 -8.74
CA THR A 17 -12.55 12.63 -8.47
C THR A 17 -11.87 11.26 -8.39
N PRO A 18 -10.89 10.94 -9.26
CA PRO A 18 -10.08 9.75 -9.15
C PRO A 18 -9.56 9.54 -7.73
N HIS A 19 -9.60 8.29 -7.27
CA HIS A 19 -8.98 7.88 -6.02
C HIS A 19 -7.93 6.85 -6.32
N ILE A 20 -6.71 7.11 -5.87
CA ILE A 20 -5.60 6.18 -5.99
C ILE A 20 -5.19 5.73 -4.62
N ARG A 21 -5.13 4.41 -4.45
CA ARG A 21 -4.65 3.82 -3.21
C ARG A 21 -3.13 3.63 -3.24
N LEU A 22 -2.44 4.46 -2.48
CA LEU A 22 -1.03 4.28 -2.16
C LEU A 22 -0.88 3.44 -0.90
N ARG A 23 -0.20 2.31 -0.98
CA ARG A 23 0.19 1.49 0.18
C ARG A 23 1.69 1.59 0.41
N VAL A 24 2.08 1.97 1.62
CA VAL A 24 3.46 2.04 2.07
C VAL A 24 3.65 1.06 3.22
N ARG A 25 4.64 0.17 3.12
CA ARG A 25 4.91 -0.87 4.12
C ARG A 25 6.40 -0.95 4.44
N ALA A 26 6.74 -1.04 5.72
CA ALA A 26 8.08 -1.39 6.14
C ALA A 26 8.17 -2.90 6.40
N GLU A 27 9.26 -3.53 5.99
CA GLU A 27 9.49 -4.96 6.20
C GLU A 27 10.92 -5.21 6.65
N PHE A 28 11.10 -6.19 7.54
CA PHE A 28 12.43 -6.71 7.85
C PHE A 28 13.03 -7.41 6.63
N CYS A 29 14.31 -7.19 6.38
CA CYS A 29 15.00 -7.88 5.29
C CYS A 29 15.28 -9.35 5.61
N GLN A 30 15.31 -9.72 6.90
CA GLN A 30 15.71 -11.05 7.36
C GLN A 30 14.55 -11.78 8.06
N HIS A 31 13.91 -12.71 7.36
CA HIS A 31 12.90 -13.60 7.94
C HIS A 31 13.42 -15.01 8.20
N GLU A 32 14.25 -15.50 7.28
CA GLU A 32 14.67 -16.90 7.26
C GLU A 32 15.57 -17.32 8.44
N PRO A 33 16.60 -16.52 8.83
CA PRO A 33 17.41 -16.85 10.01
C PRO A 33 16.59 -16.92 11.29
N VAL A 34 15.63 -15.99 11.45
CA VAL A 34 14.81 -15.92 12.66
C VAL A 34 13.81 -17.06 12.73
N LEU A 35 13.21 -17.45 11.61
CA LEU A 35 12.37 -18.65 11.57
C LEU A 35 13.19 -19.90 11.91
N ARG A 36 14.37 -20.08 11.30
CA ARG A 36 15.22 -21.25 11.57
C ARG A 36 15.65 -21.35 13.04
N GLN A 37 15.91 -20.22 13.69
CA GLN A 37 16.36 -20.19 15.09
C GLN A 37 15.22 -20.38 16.09
N ASN A 38 14.00 -19.94 15.77
CA ASN A 38 12.90 -19.85 16.73
C ASN A 38 11.75 -20.83 16.47
N VAL A 39 11.76 -21.56 15.34
CA VAL A 39 10.71 -22.54 15.02
C VAL A 39 11.25 -23.96 15.21
N LEU A 40 10.76 -24.62 16.26
CA LEU A 40 11.14 -25.99 16.61
C LEU A 40 9.92 -26.72 17.16
N SER A 41 9.66 -27.94 16.66
CA SER A 41 8.57 -28.77 17.15
C SER A 41 9.09 -30.08 17.70
N ASN A 42 8.67 -30.42 18.92
CA ASN A 42 8.96 -31.67 19.59
C ASN A 42 7.87 -32.74 19.35
N LYS A 43 6.85 -32.44 18.53
CA LYS A 43 5.75 -33.35 18.22
C LYS A 43 6.28 -34.58 17.47
N GLN A 44 5.88 -35.76 17.93
CA GLN A 44 6.29 -37.03 17.32
C GLN A 44 5.48 -37.33 16.05
N HIS A 45 4.18 -37.01 16.06
CA HIS A 45 3.30 -37.24 14.91
C HIS A 45 3.57 -36.22 13.78
N ARG A 46 3.68 -36.70 12.54
CA ARG A 46 4.11 -35.86 11.39
C ARG A 46 3.17 -34.68 11.15
N LEU A 47 1.85 -34.90 11.17
CA LEU A 47 0.88 -33.83 10.90
C LEU A 47 0.87 -32.79 12.01
N GLU A 48 0.91 -33.23 13.27
CA GLU A 48 0.94 -32.31 14.42
C GLU A 48 2.22 -31.47 14.41
N ARG A 49 3.35 -32.07 14.04
CA ARG A 49 4.62 -31.35 13.87
C ARG A 49 4.51 -30.26 12.80
N GLN A 50 3.87 -30.56 11.66
CA GLN A 50 3.70 -29.57 10.60
C GLN A 50 2.79 -28.42 11.03
N PHE A 51 1.67 -28.71 11.71
CA PHE A 51 0.79 -27.67 12.24
C PHE A 51 1.47 -26.80 13.30
N ASP A 52 2.28 -27.42 14.16
CA ASP A 52 3.03 -26.72 15.20
C ASP A 52 4.10 -25.79 14.59
N ILE A 53 4.92 -26.29 13.65
CA ILE A 53 5.89 -25.49 12.90
C ILE A 53 5.22 -24.33 12.17
N PHE A 54 4.08 -24.57 11.52
CA PHE A 54 3.32 -23.54 10.80
C PHE A 54 2.77 -22.48 11.77
N GLY A 55 2.18 -22.89 12.88
CA GLY A 55 1.65 -21.99 13.92
C GLY A 55 2.73 -21.10 14.53
N GLN A 56 3.88 -21.68 14.89
CA GLN A 56 5.03 -20.94 15.41
C GLN A 56 5.57 -19.95 14.38
N SER A 57 5.78 -20.40 13.14
CA SER A 57 6.25 -19.55 12.04
C SER A 57 5.31 -18.36 11.82
N ASN A 58 4.00 -18.60 11.77
CA ASN A 58 3.01 -17.55 11.56
C ASN A 58 2.98 -16.55 12.73
N THR A 59 3.14 -17.03 13.96
CA THR A 59 3.20 -16.17 15.15
C THR A 59 4.41 -15.23 15.08
N ILE A 60 5.58 -15.77 14.74
CA ILE A 60 6.83 -14.99 14.58
C ILE A 60 6.70 -13.98 13.43
N LEU A 61 6.16 -14.38 12.28
CA LEU A 61 6.02 -13.48 11.14
C LEU A 61 5.03 -12.34 11.46
N LYS A 62 3.95 -12.63 12.19
CA LYS A 62 2.98 -11.60 12.62
C LYS A 62 3.56 -10.63 13.64
N SER A 63 4.36 -11.11 14.60
CA SER A 63 4.99 -10.21 15.59
C SER A 63 6.05 -9.31 14.97
N ARG A 64 6.48 -9.60 13.73
CA ARG A 64 7.45 -8.84 12.96
C ARG A 64 6.82 -7.95 11.89
N ASP A 65 5.51 -7.78 11.91
CA ASP A 65 4.84 -6.82 11.03
C ASP A 65 5.06 -5.40 11.57
N LEU A 66 5.75 -4.56 10.78
CA LEU A 66 6.00 -3.15 11.13
C LEU A 66 4.81 -2.24 10.76
N GLY A 67 3.73 -2.85 10.27
CA GLY A 67 2.53 -2.16 9.85
C GLY A 67 2.62 -1.63 8.42
N SER A 68 1.48 -1.11 7.95
CA SER A 68 1.36 -0.45 6.67
C SER A 68 0.49 0.79 6.81
N ILE A 69 0.77 1.78 5.97
CA ILE A 69 -0.05 2.97 5.82
C ILE A 69 -0.70 2.89 4.45
N ILE A 70 -2.01 3.15 4.43
CA ILE A 70 -2.81 3.21 3.22
C ILE A 70 -3.31 4.64 3.10
N CYS A 71 -2.99 5.28 1.99
CA CYS A 71 -3.42 6.62 1.66
C CYS A 71 -4.32 6.55 0.43
N ASP A 72 -5.56 6.98 0.55
CA ASP A 72 -6.42 7.24 -0.59
C ASP A 72 -6.20 8.69 -1.04
N ILE A 73 -5.55 8.87 -2.20
CA ILE A 73 -5.16 10.17 -2.75
C ILE A 73 -6.17 10.56 -3.82
N LYS A 74 -6.67 11.79 -3.75
CA LYS A 74 -7.62 12.34 -4.72
C LYS A 74 -6.90 13.25 -5.71
N PHE A 75 -7.07 13.00 -7.00
CA PHE A 75 -6.54 13.88 -8.05
C PHE A 75 -7.66 14.70 -8.67
N SER A 76 -7.42 15.99 -8.87
CA SER A 76 -8.34 16.91 -9.57
C SER A 76 -7.85 17.29 -10.97
N GLU A 77 -6.58 17.02 -11.27
CA GLU A 77 -5.93 17.40 -12.53
C GLU A 77 -5.12 16.22 -13.06
N LEU A 78 -5.16 16.03 -14.38
CA LEU A 78 -4.45 14.96 -15.07
C LEU A 78 -2.93 15.10 -14.96
N SER A 79 -2.42 16.32 -14.98
CA SER A 79 -1.00 16.63 -14.83
C SER A 79 -0.42 16.09 -13.52
N TYR A 80 -1.12 16.28 -12.40
CA TYR A 80 -0.69 15.79 -11.09
C TYR A 80 -0.77 14.27 -10.99
N LEU A 81 -1.79 13.68 -11.61
CA LEU A 81 -1.93 12.23 -11.68
C LEU A 81 -0.78 11.58 -12.47
N ASP A 82 -0.51 12.07 -13.68
CA ASP A 82 0.54 11.55 -14.56
C ASP A 82 1.94 11.75 -13.93
N ALA A 83 2.18 12.90 -13.28
CA ALA A 83 3.43 13.16 -12.55
C ALA A 83 3.60 12.18 -11.38
N PHE A 84 2.56 11.98 -10.57
CA PHE A 84 2.58 11.03 -9.46
C PHE A 84 2.88 9.60 -9.94
N TRP A 85 2.22 9.16 -11.02
CA TRP A 85 2.46 7.85 -11.61
C TRP A 85 3.89 7.71 -12.15
N SER A 86 4.41 8.75 -12.80
CA SER A 86 5.79 8.77 -13.27
C SER A 86 6.79 8.63 -12.12
N ASP A 87 6.59 9.35 -11.01
CA ASP A 87 7.42 9.28 -9.81
C ASP A 87 7.35 7.91 -9.13
N TYR A 88 6.19 7.23 -9.20
CA TYR A 88 6.07 5.85 -8.77
C TYR A 88 6.90 4.91 -9.67
N MET A 89 6.71 4.98 -10.99
CA MET A 89 7.36 4.09 -11.96
C MET A 89 8.88 4.25 -12.00
N ASN A 90 9.39 5.46 -11.80
CA ASN A 90 10.82 5.75 -11.79
C ASN A 90 11.48 5.55 -10.41
N GLY A 91 10.70 5.24 -9.37
CA GLY A 91 11.17 5.01 -7.99
C GLY A 91 11.40 6.27 -7.15
N SER A 92 11.21 7.47 -7.69
CA SER A 92 11.37 8.74 -6.96
C SER A 92 10.41 8.85 -5.79
N LEU A 93 9.18 8.32 -5.94
CA LEU A 93 8.20 8.28 -4.87
C LEU A 93 8.71 7.47 -3.67
N LEU A 94 9.35 6.32 -3.91
CA LEU A 94 9.92 5.50 -2.85
C LEU A 94 11.03 6.26 -2.11
N GLU A 95 11.94 6.91 -2.83
CA GLU A 95 13.03 7.67 -2.22
C GLU A 95 12.53 8.83 -1.37
N ALA A 96 11.52 9.57 -1.86
CA ALA A 96 10.89 10.64 -1.10
C ALA A 96 10.23 10.11 0.18
N LEU A 97 9.54 8.96 0.10
CA LEU A 97 8.84 8.37 1.23
C LEU A 97 9.79 7.78 2.28
N LYS A 98 11.00 7.31 1.90
CA LYS A 98 11.98 6.84 2.90
C LYS A 98 12.29 7.89 3.96
N GLY A 99 12.46 9.16 3.57
CA GLY A 99 12.74 10.25 4.51
C GLY A 99 11.60 10.56 5.47
N VAL A 100 10.37 10.25 5.08
CA VAL A 100 9.16 10.50 5.89
C VAL A 100 8.82 9.30 6.77
N PHE A 101 8.99 8.08 6.24
CA PHE A 101 8.54 6.85 6.88
C PHE A 101 9.61 6.19 7.74
N LEU A 102 10.89 6.26 7.34
CA LEU A 102 12.00 5.68 8.11
C LEU A 102 12.49 6.66 9.18
N THR A 103 11.59 6.97 10.12
CA THR A 103 11.88 7.84 11.26
C THR A 103 12.86 7.21 12.24
N GLU A 104 13.53 8.02 13.05
CA GLU A 104 14.40 7.53 14.13
C GLU A 104 13.64 6.63 15.11
N SER A 105 12.36 6.93 15.40
CA SER A 105 11.53 6.08 16.26
C SER A 105 11.29 4.69 15.68
N LEU A 106 11.14 4.56 14.36
CA LEU A 106 11.04 3.26 13.71
C LEU A 106 12.38 2.52 13.76
N LYS A 107 13.49 3.22 13.52
CA LYS A 107 14.85 2.64 13.61
C LYS A 107 15.14 2.12 15.03
N ASP A 108 14.77 2.87 16.05
CA ASP A 108 14.94 2.47 17.45
C ASP A 108 14.10 1.23 17.78
N ALA A 109 12.88 1.14 17.26
CA ALA A 109 11.99 0.00 17.47
C ALA A 109 12.49 -1.30 16.80
N VAL A 110 13.17 -1.19 15.65
CA VAL A 110 13.72 -2.34 14.91
C VAL A 110 15.16 -2.68 15.31
N GLY A 111 15.82 -1.79 16.03
CA GLY A 111 17.19 -1.97 16.50
C GLY A 111 18.19 -2.04 15.34
N GLN A 112 19.02 -3.09 15.33
CA GLN A 112 20.08 -3.27 14.32
C GLN A 112 19.62 -4.02 13.07
N GLU A 113 18.37 -4.48 13.02
CA GLU A 113 17.90 -5.26 11.88
C GLU A 113 17.64 -4.37 10.67
N ALA A 114 18.14 -4.79 9.51
CA ALA A 114 17.90 -4.08 8.27
C ALA A 114 16.42 -4.18 7.88
N ILE A 115 15.83 -3.01 7.58
CA ILE A 115 14.47 -2.88 7.06
C ILE A 115 14.47 -2.27 5.67
N ARG A 116 13.44 -2.58 4.89
CA ARG A 116 13.16 -1.96 3.59
C ARG A 116 11.77 -1.36 3.58
N LEU A 117 11.61 -0.31 2.78
CA LEU A 117 10.30 0.29 2.49
C LEU A 117 9.80 -0.25 1.16
N LEU A 118 8.55 -0.68 1.13
CA LEU A 118 7.82 -1.07 -0.07
C LEU A 118 6.72 -0.04 -0.32
N VAL A 119 6.59 0.35 -1.58
CA VAL A 119 5.55 1.27 -2.04
C VAL A 119 4.80 0.57 -3.15
N ASN A 120 3.48 0.54 -3.05
CA ASN A 120 2.60 -0.06 -4.04
C ASN A 120 1.49 0.92 -4.38
N VAL A 121 1.31 1.17 -5.67
CA VAL A 121 0.18 1.91 -6.23
C VAL A 121 -0.56 0.95 -7.16
N ASP A 122 -1.89 0.96 -7.08
CA ASP A 122 -2.72 0.16 -7.97
C ASP A 122 -2.73 0.78 -9.38
N GLU A 123 -2.41 -0.02 -10.39
CA GLU A 123 -2.37 0.42 -11.79
C GLU A 123 -3.79 0.63 -12.33
N ASP A 124 -4.75 -0.20 -11.90
CA ASP A 124 -6.15 -0.08 -12.32
C ASP A 124 -6.74 1.26 -11.83
N ASP A 125 -6.40 1.67 -10.59
CA ASP A 125 -6.80 2.96 -10.04
C ASP A 125 -6.22 4.14 -10.86
N TYR A 126 -4.99 4.00 -11.35
CA TYR A 126 -4.35 5.01 -12.19
C TYR A 126 -5.02 5.09 -13.58
N GLU A 127 -5.22 3.96 -14.25
CA GLU A 127 -5.83 3.93 -15.59
C GLU A 127 -7.25 4.48 -15.58
N GLU A 128 -8.05 4.06 -14.60
CA GLU A 128 -9.41 4.55 -14.43
C GLU A 128 -9.43 6.04 -14.07
N GLY A 129 -8.56 6.47 -13.16
CA GLY A 129 -8.41 7.87 -12.80
C GLY A 129 -8.04 8.75 -13.99
N ARG A 130 -7.13 8.27 -14.83
CA ARG A 130 -6.69 8.94 -16.05
C ARG A 130 -7.81 9.03 -17.07
N ARG A 131 -8.58 7.95 -17.26
CA ARG A 131 -9.77 7.93 -18.13
C ARG A 131 -10.81 8.96 -17.70
N LEU A 132 -11.17 8.99 -16.41
CA LEU A 132 -12.15 9.92 -15.86
C LEU A 132 -11.73 11.38 -16.03
N LEU A 133 -10.46 11.69 -15.77
CA LEU A 133 -9.94 13.05 -15.95
C LEU A 133 -9.91 13.46 -17.44
N LEU A 134 -9.56 12.55 -18.35
CA LEU A 134 -9.61 12.82 -19.79
C LEU A 134 -11.03 13.05 -20.31
N GLU A 135 -12.01 12.28 -19.83
CA GLU A 135 -13.42 12.48 -20.17
C GLU A 135 -13.95 13.82 -19.66
N SER A 136 -13.50 14.25 -18.47
CA SER A 136 -13.84 15.57 -17.93
C SER A 136 -13.25 16.74 -18.73
N LEU A 137 -12.24 16.46 -19.56
CA LEU A 137 -11.60 17.42 -20.48
C LEU A 137 -12.21 17.40 -21.90
N GLY A 138 -13.27 16.62 -22.13
CA GLY A 138 -13.99 16.50 -23.42
C GLY A 138 -14.56 17.84 -23.95
N PRO A 139 -14.80 17.94 -25.27
CA PRO A 139 -14.63 19.18 -26.04
C PRO A 139 -15.64 20.27 -25.67
N GLN A 140 -15.16 21.52 -25.59
CA GLN A 140 -16.02 22.71 -25.67
C GLN A 140 -16.61 22.87 -27.07
#